data_AF-A0A7K2XN65-F1
#
_entry.id   AF-A0A7K2XN65-F1
#
_cell.length_a   1.000
_cell.length_b   1.000
_cell.length_c   1.000
_cell.angle_alpha   90.00
_cell.angle_beta   90.00
_cell.angle_gamma   90.00
#
_symmetry.space_group_name_H-M   'P 1'
#
loop_
_entity.id
_entity.type
_entity.pdbx_description
1 polymer ?
#
loop_
_entity_poly.entity_id
_entity_poly.type
_entity_poly.pdbx_seq_one_letter_code
_entity_poly.pdbx_strand_id
1 'polypeptide(L)'
;MTHRLADFPAGEAARRRDELLALCAQAFCGAPWHEPPLGAVRTVERLLGSAAGRPDFRAVAAFGPDDELRGFTAGWTDTVLTGREPAFELAELVVAPAHQGLGTGRALHDAILADLAPGSRLLMTLDVPELTKRY
;
A
#
# COMPACT_ATOMS: atom_id res chain seq x y z
N MET A 1 -0.35 20.38 -6.35
CA MET A 1 -0.70 20.06 -4.95
C MET A 1 0.53 19.50 -4.26
N THR A 2 0.91 20.07 -3.13
CA THR A 2 2.03 19.61 -2.31
C THR A 2 1.55 18.47 -1.41
N HIS A 3 2.24 17.33 -1.46
CA HIS A 3 2.15 16.27 -0.46
C HIS A 3 3.55 16.05 0.11
N ARG A 4 3.61 15.72 1.41
CA ARG A 4 4.85 15.31 2.07
C ARG A 4 4.89 13.79 2.08
N LEU A 5 5.97 13.20 1.58
CA LEU A 5 6.22 11.77 1.73
C LEU A 5 6.93 11.53 3.06
N ALA A 6 6.57 10.44 3.74
CA ALA A 6 7.24 10.02 4.95
C ALA A 6 7.22 8.50 5.08
N ASP A 7 8.23 7.94 5.74
CA ASP A 7 8.19 6.57 6.20
C ASP A 7 6.94 6.35 7.07
N PHE A 8 6.29 5.23 6.85
CA PHE A 8 5.03 4.90 7.49
C PHE A 8 5.16 3.60 8.29
N PRO A 9 5.89 3.64 9.42
CA PRO A 9 6.21 2.45 10.19
C PRO A 9 4.95 1.78 10.74
N ALA A 10 5.03 0.46 10.94
CA ALA A 10 3.94 -0.38 11.45
C ALA A 10 3.17 0.23 12.63
N GLY A 11 3.89 0.78 13.62
CA GLY A 11 3.28 1.40 14.80
C GLY A 11 2.48 2.68 14.49
N GLU A 12 2.89 3.46 13.50
CA GLU A 12 2.13 4.64 13.05
C GLU A 12 0.93 4.23 12.19
N ALA A 13 1.12 3.27 11.29
CA ALA A 13 0.03 2.70 10.50
C ALA A 13 -1.08 2.13 11.41
N ALA A 14 -0.70 1.43 12.49
CA ALA A 14 -1.63 0.91 13.48
C ALA A 14 -2.39 2.03 14.23
N ARG A 15 -1.70 3.11 14.62
CA ARG A 15 -2.34 4.28 15.26
C ARG A 15 -3.34 4.98 14.35
N ARG A 16 -3.10 4.97 13.03
CA ARG A 16 -3.95 5.59 12.01
C ARG A 16 -4.86 4.60 11.29
N ARG A 17 -5.22 3.48 11.95
CA ARG A 17 -6.06 2.41 11.37
C ARG A 17 -7.34 2.94 10.73
N ASP A 18 -8.04 3.85 11.41
CA ASP A 18 -9.32 4.36 10.91
C ASP A 18 -9.15 5.28 9.68
N GLU A 19 -8.05 6.06 9.62
CA GLU A 19 -7.68 6.83 8.42
C GLU A 19 -7.34 5.90 7.25
N LEU A 20 -6.62 4.80 7.50
CA LEU A 20 -6.32 3.78 6.48
C LEU A 20 -7.59 3.12 5.95
N LEU A 21 -8.53 2.78 6.83
CA LEU A 21 -9.84 2.23 6.43
C LEU A 21 -10.60 3.21 5.54
N ALA A 22 -10.67 4.48 5.95
CA ALA A 22 -11.33 5.52 5.18
C ALA A 22 -10.66 5.70 3.81
N LEU A 23 -9.33 5.74 3.75
CA LEU A 23 -8.57 5.86 2.51
C LEU A 23 -8.82 4.68 1.56
N CYS A 24 -8.72 3.44 2.05
CA CYS A 24 -8.99 2.24 1.25
C CYS A 24 -10.45 2.21 0.77
N ALA A 25 -11.41 2.57 1.62
CA ALA A 25 -12.82 2.63 1.23
C ALA A 25 -13.06 3.69 0.14
N GLN A 26 -12.45 4.87 0.26
CA GLN A 26 -12.53 5.90 -0.78
C GLN A 26 -11.95 5.43 -2.12
N ALA A 27 -10.82 4.73 -2.09
CA ALA A 27 -10.11 4.29 -3.29
C ALA A 27 -10.78 3.10 -3.98
N PHE A 28 -11.34 2.14 -3.23
CA PHE A 28 -11.80 0.86 -3.77
C PHE A 28 -13.32 0.72 -3.89
N CYS A 29 -14.11 1.39 -3.03
CA CYS A 29 -15.58 1.29 -3.14
C CYS A 29 -16.15 2.10 -4.32
N GLY A 30 -15.39 3.09 -4.81
CA GLY A 30 -15.73 3.87 -5.99
C GLY A 30 -15.29 3.20 -7.29
N ALA A 31 -15.60 3.84 -8.43
CA ALA A 31 -15.05 3.44 -9.71
C ALA A 31 -13.50 3.54 -9.70
N PRO A 32 -12.77 2.63 -10.37
CA PRO A 32 -13.28 1.56 -11.24
C PRO A 32 -13.59 0.23 -10.53
N TRP A 33 -13.23 0.09 -9.25
CA TRP A 33 -13.20 -1.21 -8.57
C TRP A 33 -14.55 -1.66 -8.03
N HIS A 34 -15.35 -0.72 -7.51
CA HIS A 34 -16.69 -0.99 -6.96
C HIS A 34 -16.70 -2.08 -5.87
N GLU A 35 -15.61 -2.19 -5.09
CA GLU A 35 -15.52 -3.17 -4.02
C GLU A 35 -16.55 -2.91 -2.92
N PRO A 36 -17.06 -3.95 -2.25
CA PRO A 36 -17.85 -3.74 -1.04
C PRO A 36 -16.97 -3.12 0.06
N PRO A 37 -17.52 -2.33 0.99
CA PRO A 37 -16.75 -1.74 2.11
C PRO A 37 -15.95 -2.75 2.94
N LEU A 38 -16.37 -4.02 2.95
CA LEU A 38 -15.64 -5.11 3.58
C LEU A 38 -14.24 -5.35 2.96
N GLY A 39 -14.05 -5.04 1.67
CA GLY A 39 -12.74 -5.11 0.99
C GLY A 39 -11.71 -4.21 1.67
N ALA A 40 -12.05 -2.94 1.89
CA ALA A 40 -11.21 -1.99 2.62
C ALA A 40 -10.83 -2.48 4.03
N VAL A 41 -11.79 -3.10 4.74
CA VAL A 41 -11.52 -3.71 6.06
C VAL A 41 -10.51 -4.84 5.93
N ARG A 42 -10.69 -5.76 4.98
CA ARG A 42 -9.76 -6.88 4.77
C ARG A 42 -8.36 -6.40 4.43
N THR A 43 -8.22 -5.40 3.57
CA THR A 43 -6.91 -4.83 3.20
C THR A 43 -6.18 -4.28 4.42
N VAL A 44 -6.85 -3.49 5.26
CA VAL A 44 -6.22 -2.89 6.45
C VAL A 44 -5.92 -3.94 7.51
N GLU A 45 -6.82 -4.89 7.75
CA GLU A 45 -6.58 -5.97 8.71
C GLU A 45 -5.43 -6.89 8.27
N ARG A 46 -5.30 -7.20 6.97
CA ARG A 46 -4.13 -7.94 6.48
C ARG A 46 -2.85 -7.13 6.66
N LEU A 47 -2.88 -5.86 6.27
CA LEU A 47 -1.72 -4.98 6.35
C LEU A 47 -1.20 -4.89 7.79
N LEU A 48 -2.08 -4.57 8.75
CA LEU A 48 -1.72 -4.32 10.14
C LEU A 48 -1.55 -5.62 10.95
N GLY A 49 -2.39 -6.63 10.70
CA GLY A 49 -2.41 -7.87 11.46
C GLY A 49 -1.37 -8.91 11.03
N SER A 50 -0.86 -8.82 9.80
CA SER A 50 0.12 -9.77 9.28
C SER A 50 1.35 -9.09 8.69
N ALA A 51 1.17 -8.22 7.69
CA ALA A 51 2.31 -7.68 6.92
C ALA A 51 3.21 -6.77 7.77
N ALA A 52 2.62 -5.92 8.61
CA ALA A 52 3.33 -4.99 9.47
C ALA A 52 4.23 -5.67 10.53
N GLY A 53 4.02 -6.96 10.81
CA GLY A 53 4.86 -7.76 11.69
C GLY A 53 6.11 -8.36 11.02
N ARG A 54 6.25 -8.21 9.69
CA ARG A 54 7.39 -8.75 8.95
C ARG A 54 8.64 -7.90 9.21
N PRO A 55 9.83 -8.51 9.37
CA PRO A 55 11.07 -7.79 9.64
C PRO A 55 11.51 -6.87 8.49
N ASP A 56 11.04 -7.15 7.28
CA ASP A 56 11.34 -6.44 6.03
C ASP A 56 10.15 -5.64 5.51
N PHE A 57 9.12 -5.45 6.35
CA PHE A 57 7.98 -4.60 6.02
C PHE A 57 8.45 -3.17 5.75
N ARG A 58 8.03 -2.63 4.62
CA ARG A 58 8.27 -1.24 4.26
C ARG A 58 6.97 -0.58 3.83
N ALA A 59 6.75 0.64 4.29
CA ALA A 59 5.64 1.46 3.84
C ALA A 59 6.01 2.95 3.83
N VAL A 60 5.41 3.68 2.91
CA VAL A 60 5.55 5.13 2.75
C VAL A 60 4.15 5.72 2.63
N ALA A 61 3.90 6.85 3.27
CA ALA A 61 2.65 7.57 3.22
C ALA A 61 2.82 8.96 2.59
N ALA A 62 1.78 9.43 1.92
CA ALA A 62 1.67 10.78 1.40
C ALA A 62 0.67 11.56 2.25
N PHE A 63 1.16 12.62 2.88
CA PHE A 63 0.38 13.48 3.77
C PHE A 63 0.08 14.82 3.12
N GLY A 64 -1.12 15.35 3.40
CA GLY A 64 -1.48 16.73 3.08
C GLY A 64 -0.90 17.76 4.08
N PRO A 65 -1.21 19.04 3.90
CA PRO A 65 -0.76 20.13 4.79
C PRO A 65 -1.14 19.95 6.26
N ASP A 66 -2.30 19.34 6.53
CA ASP A 66 -2.84 19.11 7.88
C ASP A 66 -2.57 17.68 8.39
N ASP A 67 -1.50 17.04 7.90
CA ASP A 67 -1.18 15.62 8.17
C ASP A 67 -2.31 14.63 7.83
N GLU A 68 -3.22 15.02 6.94
CA GLU A 68 -4.24 14.14 6.38
C GLU A 68 -3.61 13.06 5.49
N LEU A 69 -3.99 11.80 5.71
CA LEU A 69 -3.49 10.69 4.90
C LEU A 69 -4.15 10.69 3.50
N ARG A 70 -3.37 11.01 2.46
CA ARG A 70 -3.85 11.10 1.06
C ARG A 70 -3.55 9.86 0.23
N GLY A 71 -2.59 9.06 0.67
CA GLY A 71 -2.19 7.82 0.02
C GLY A 71 -1.11 7.09 0.82
N PHE A 72 -0.94 5.80 0.54
CA PHE A 72 0.16 5.02 1.06
C PHE A 72 0.57 3.94 0.07
N THR A 73 1.77 3.42 0.26
CA THR A 73 2.23 2.19 -0.38
C THR A 73 2.92 1.30 0.64
N ALA A 74 2.82 -0.01 0.46
CA ALA A 74 3.46 -0.99 1.31
C ALA A 74 3.97 -2.19 0.52
N GLY A 75 5.02 -2.82 1.02
CA GLY A 75 5.63 -3.98 0.41
C GLY A 75 6.61 -4.68 1.34
N TRP A 76 7.07 -5.85 0.91
CA TRP A 76 8.03 -6.69 1.64
C TRP A 76 8.72 -7.62 0.65
N THR A 77 9.80 -8.28 1.08
CA THR A 77 10.46 -9.31 0.29
C THR A 77 9.73 -10.64 0.45
N ASP A 78 9.42 -11.29 -0.66
CA ASP A 78 8.84 -12.63 -0.68
C ASP A 78 9.40 -13.42 -1.88
N THR A 79 9.08 -14.70 -1.96
CA THR A 79 9.49 -15.59 -3.06
C THR A 79 8.30 -16.13 -3.84
N VAL A 80 7.08 -15.68 -3.53
CA VAL A 80 5.85 -16.30 -4.02
C VAL A 80 5.72 -16.12 -5.53
N LEU A 81 5.90 -14.89 -5.99
CA LEU A 81 5.75 -14.56 -7.41
C LEU A 81 6.94 -15.02 -8.27
N THR A 82 8.09 -15.28 -7.64
CA THR A 82 9.31 -15.77 -8.30
C THR A 82 9.52 -17.28 -8.15
N GLY A 83 8.71 -17.94 -7.33
CA GLY A 83 8.81 -19.36 -6.95
C GLY A 83 9.96 -19.70 -5.98
N ARG A 84 11.13 -19.05 -6.07
CA ARG A 84 12.30 -19.35 -5.20
C ARG A 84 13.23 -18.18 -4.93
N GLU A 85 13.26 -17.14 -5.77
CA GLU A 85 14.20 -16.04 -5.65
C GLU A 85 13.61 -14.87 -4.85
N PRO A 86 14.24 -14.39 -3.76
CA PRO A 86 13.71 -13.25 -3.02
C PRO A 86 13.55 -12.02 -3.93
N ALA A 87 12.35 -11.45 -3.97
CA ALA A 87 12.05 -10.22 -4.68
C ALA A 87 11.25 -9.29 -3.77
N PHE A 88 11.50 -7.99 -3.89
CA PHE A 88 10.65 -7.02 -3.22
C PHE A 88 9.31 -6.95 -3.94
N GLU A 89 8.25 -7.33 -3.25
CA GLU A 89 6.87 -7.27 -3.73
C GLU A 89 6.23 -5.98 -3.22
N LEU A 90 5.88 -5.08 -4.14
CA LEU A 90 5.00 -3.95 -3.84
C LEU A 90 3.57 -4.50 -3.78
N ALA A 91 3.05 -4.62 -2.56
CA ALA A 91 1.77 -5.27 -2.28
C ALA A 91 0.60 -4.29 -2.33
N GLU A 92 0.79 -3.05 -1.88
CA GLU A 92 -0.25 -2.02 -1.85
C GLU A 92 0.23 -0.70 -2.44
N LEU A 93 -0.63 -0.06 -3.23
CA LEU A 93 -0.48 1.34 -3.63
C LEU A 93 -1.88 1.97 -3.70
N VAL A 94 -2.18 2.83 -2.72
CA VAL A 94 -3.50 3.42 -2.54
C VAL A 94 -3.37 4.94 -2.56
N VAL A 95 -4.20 5.60 -3.35
CA VAL A 95 -4.28 7.06 -3.41
C VAL A 95 -5.75 7.45 -3.40
N ALA A 96 -6.13 8.37 -2.51
CA ALA A 96 -7.49 8.89 -2.44
C ALA A 96 -7.89 9.49 -3.80
N PRO A 97 -9.13 9.29 -4.30
CA PRO A 97 -9.55 9.72 -5.64
C PRO A 97 -9.27 11.19 -5.94
N ALA A 98 -9.48 12.09 -4.97
CA ALA A 98 -9.22 13.52 -5.13
C ALA A 98 -7.74 13.88 -5.38
N HIS A 99 -6.82 12.94 -5.15
CA HIS A 99 -5.37 13.10 -5.28
C HIS A 99 -4.76 12.22 -6.38
N GLN A 100 -5.59 11.53 -7.16
CA GLN A 100 -5.18 10.75 -8.33
C GLN A 100 -4.96 11.65 -9.55
N GLY A 101 -4.18 11.18 -10.54
CA GLY A 101 -3.82 11.97 -11.73
C GLY A 101 -2.83 13.11 -11.49
N LEU A 102 -2.41 13.34 -10.22
CA LEU A 102 -1.51 14.41 -9.82
C LEU A 102 -0.07 13.95 -9.56
N GLY A 103 0.25 12.69 -9.85
CA GLY A 103 1.58 12.10 -9.65
C GLY A 103 1.86 11.54 -8.25
N THR A 104 0.91 11.58 -7.31
CA THR A 104 1.06 11.03 -5.94
C THR A 104 1.43 9.55 -5.95
N GLY A 105 0.78 8.73 -6.79
CA GLY A 105 1.06 7.30 -6.89
C GLY A 105 2.49 7.02 -7.37
N ARG A 106 2.98 7.80 -8.35
CA ARG A 106 4.38 7.73 -8.81
C ARG A 106 5.34 8.10 -7.69
N ALA A 107 5.06 9.18 -6.96
CA ALA A 107 5.92 9.64 -5.87
C ALA A 107 6.02 8.60 -4.74
N LEU A 108 4.90 7.97 -4.36
CA LEU A 108 4.85 6.85 -3.42
C LEU A 108 5.66 5.64 -3.92
N HIS A 109 5.43 5.24 -5.18
CA HIS A 109 6.14 4.14 -5.82
C HIS A 109 7.66 4.37 -5.85
N ASP A 110 8.11 5.55 -6.25
CA ASP A 110 9.53 5.88 -6.31
C ASP A 110 10.15 5.88 -4.90
N ALA A 111 9.42 6.38 -3.90
CA ALA A 111 9.90 6.45 -2.52
C ALA A 111 10.02 5.08 -1.84
N ILE A 112 9.07 4.15 -2.05
CA ILE A 112 9.17 2.81 -1.44
C ILE A 112 10.30 1.98 -2.07
N LEU A 113 10.62 2.24 -3.34
CA LEU A 113 11.72 1.56 -4.04
C LEU A 113 13.08 2.23 -3.82
N ALA A 114 13.11 3.49 -3.39
CA ALA A 114 14.33 4.19 -3.04
C ALA A 114 15.08 3.42 -1.94
N ASP A 115 16.41 3.36 -1.98
CA ASP A 115 17.24 2.70 -0.96
C ASP A 115 17.02 1.18 -0.77
N LEU A 116 16.23 0.52 -1.62
CA LEU A 116 16.22 -0.94 -1.67
C LEU A 116 17.56 -1.44 -2.24
N ALA A 117 18.10 -2.47 -1.61
CA ALA A 117 19.25 -3.19 -2.14
C ALA A 117 19.00 -3.63 -3.60
N PRO A 118 20.03 -3.71 -4.46
CA PRO A 118 19.88 -4.20 -5.82
C PRO A 118 19.24 -5.60 -5.83
N GLY A 119 18.26 -5.80 -6.70
CA GLY A 119 17.54 -7.07 -6.80
C GLY A 119 16.25 -6.97 -7.61
N SER A 120 15.59 -8.10 -7.79
CA SER A 120 14.30 -8.20 -8.47
C SER A 120 13.19 -7.49 -7.68
N ARG A 121 12.32 -6.80 -8.39
CA ARG A 121 11.18 -6.05 -7.84
C ARG A 121 9.94 -6.41 -8.63
N LEU A 122 8.86 -6.70 -7.93
CA LEU A 122 7.61 -7.13 -8.54
C LEU A 122 6.47 -6.23 -8.07
N LEU A 123 5.63 -5.87 -9.02
CA LEU A 123 4.34 -5.22 -8.77
C LEU A 123 3.27 -6.15 -9.29
N MET A 124 2.39 -6.59 -8.41
CA MET A 124 1.21 -7.35 -8.82
C MET A 124 0.07 -6.37 -9.12
N THR A 125 -0.48 -6.45 -10.33
CA THR A 125 -1.54 -5.55 -10.82
C THR A 125 -2.84 -6.26 -11.14
N LEU A 126 -2.90 -7.59 -10.96
CA LEU A 126 -4.04 -8.42 -11.34
C LEU A 126 -4.78 -8.93 -10.10
N ASP A 127 -6.11 -8.82 -10.14
CA ASP A 127 -7.02 -9.57 -9.28
C ASP A 127 -7.31 -10.92 -9.96
N VAL A 128 -6.45 -11.91 -9.72
CA VAL A 128 -6.71 -13.29 -10.10
C VAL A 128 -7.26 -14.05 -8.89
N PRO A 129 -8.39 -14.78 -9.02
CA PRO A 129 -9.06 -15.47 -7.90
C PRO A 129 -8.15 -16.36 -7.06
N GLU A 130 -7.09 -16.88 -7.65
CA GLU A 130 -6.07 -17.72 -7.02
C GLU A 130 -5.24 -16.97 -5.96
N LEU A 131 -5.12 -15.65 -6.08
CA LEU A 131 -4.37 -14.79 -5.17
C LEU A 131 -5.28 -14.01 -4.19
N THR A 132 -6.56 -13.83 -4.51
CA THR A 132 -7.58 -13.20 -3.65
C THR A 132 -7.85 -13.96 -2.34
N LYS A 133 -7.42 -15.23 -2.22
CA LYS A 133 -7.49 -16.00 -0.96
C LYS A 133 -6.26 -15.82 -0.07
N ARG A 134 -5.19 -15.25 -0.63
CA ARG A 134 -3.89 -15.07 0.03
C ARG A 134 -3.72 -13.65 0.53
N TYR A 135 -4.14 -12.67 -0.26
CA TYR A 135 -4.25 -11.25 0.12
C TYR A 135 -5.69 -10.93 0.51
#